data_AF-A0AAD7B9Z1-F1
#
_entry.id   AF-A0AAD7B9Z1-F1
#
_cell.length_a   1.000
_cell.length_b   1.000
_cell.length_c   1.000
_cell.angle_alpha   90.00
_cell.angle_beta   90.00
_cell.angle_gamma   90.00
#
_symmetry.space_group_name_H-M   'P 1'
#
loop_
_entity.id
_entity.type
_entity.pdbx_description
1 polymer ?
#
loop_
_entity_poly.entity_id
_entity_poly.type
_entity_poly.pdbx_seq_one_letter_code
_entity_poly.pdbx_strand_id
1 'polypeptide(L)'
;MDALPGYPRPHPCLSFWLMGARNSRLICHRTTATLPEHADVTIISSGLSLDYGHYKKDFGKELAMKIIQNEMDTLDLMTEIIKKEGIDCDFWRGFSYAVPADQPSAEALIEGVVERILDPEAARQATRCPKASAVYKSPASSLWPHKLVIHLLTLCIEKHGLNLQTHTTVRAVCANSDGSWNVQTDRGVVRKGKVVYATNAFTATLLPEFLGHISLKDNAPPLLRRGAKGAQAYEDNSGLRADYMIQREQDGLIIFGGRRGAVSLDKLLGNANDTEPYPELSAALKKTFPAFFQGWDEQVEGEGQLHVWSGIMGYTTEGVPYVGELYDKPGAFICAGHHGHEMVCIMTCAKGLTEMIMMRGGSWASTGLPECFQPTRERLAKPAGSCTMESSPESKGQSGIGVCSTESEYVNV
;
A
#
# COMPACT_ATOMS: atom_id res chain seq x y z
N MET A 1 -16.17 -14.33 -8.74
CA MET A 1 -14.89 -14.39 -7.98
C MET A 1 -15.20 -14.33 -6.48
N ASP A 2 -15.85 -15.37 -5.94
CA ASP A 2 -16.87 -15.16 -4.88
C ASP A 2 -16.56 -15.89 -3.56
N ALA A 3 -15.33 -16.38 -3.39
CA ALA A 3 -14.86 -16.96 -2.14
C ALA A 3 -14.42 -15.86 -1.17
N LEU A 4 -14.77 -16.01 0.12
CA LEU A 4 -14.26 -15.13 1.17
C LEU A 4 -12.73 -15.26 1.32
N PRO A 5 -12.02 -14.21 1.77
CA PRO A 5 -10.57 -14.23 1.95
C PRO A 5 -10.02 -15.35 2.85
N GLY A 6 -10.85 -15.85 3.77
CA GLY A 6 -10.37 -16.68 4.86
C GLY A 6 -9.49 -15.87 5.82
N TYR A 7 -8.44 -16.51 6.34
CA TYR A 7 -7.53 -15.91 7.31
C TYR A 7 -6.09 -15.92 6.76
N PRO A 8 -5.19 -15.06 7.25
CA PRO A 8 -3.76 -15.09 6.91
C PRO A 8 -3.18 -16.50 7.05
N ARG A 9 -2.24 -16.86 6.17
CA ARG A 9 -1.59 -18.18 6.22
C ARG A 9 -0.80 -18.33 7.53
N PRO A 10 -0.76 -19.53 8.16
CA PRO A 10 0.06 -19.74 9.37
C PRO A 10 1.57 -19.59 9.14
N HIS A 11 2.02 -19.79 7.90
CA HIS A 11 3.44 -19.80 7.49
C HIS A 11 3.62 -18.96 6.21
N PRO A 12 3.43 -17.63 6.27
CA PRO A 12 3.61 -16.76 5.11
C PRO A 12 5.10 -16.61 4.78
N CYS A 13 5.40 -16.13 3.57
CA CYS A 13 6.77 -15.81 3.17
C CYS A 13 7.33 -14.70 4.09
N LEU A 14 8.51 -14.93 4.67
CA LEU A 14 9.09 -14.01 5.63
C LEU A 14 9.60 -12.75 4.92
N SER A 15 8.97 -11.60 5.14
CA SER A 15 9.41 -10.33 4.52
C SER A 15 10.76 -9.85 5.05
N PHE A 16 11.48 -9.06 4.24
CA PHE A 16 12.74 -8.42 4.67
C PHE A 16 12.60 -7.73 6.03
N TRP A 17 11.52 -6.96 6.19
CA TRP A 17 11.16 -6.24 7.40
C TRP A 17 11.00 -7.13 8.65
N LEU A 18 10.75 -8.42 8.45
CA LEU A 18 10.54 -9.42 9.50
C LEU A 18 11.74 -10.37 9.69
N MET A 19 12.79 -10.31 8.84
CA MET A 19 13.96 -11.19 9.02
C MET A 19 14.70 -10.92 10.34
N GLY A 20 14.82 -9.64 10.74
CA GLY A 20 15.32 -9.25 12.07
C GLY A 20 14.27 -9.35 13.19
N ALA A 21 12.98 -9.55 12.87
CA ALA A 21 11.88 -9.50 13.83
C ALA A 21 11.73 -10.75 14.70
N ARG A 22 12.51 -11.82 14.47
CA ARG A 22 12.42 -13.07 15.25
C ARG A 22 12.72 -12.89 16.74
N ASN A 23 13.44 -11.83 17.11
CA ASN A 23 13.70 -11.43 18.51
C ASN A 23 12.76 -10.31 19.01
N SER A 24 11.71 -9.95 18.26
CA SER A 24 10.73 -8.94 18.67
C SER A 24 9.95 -9.42 19.88
N ARG A 25 10.01 -8.67 21.00
CA ARG A 25 9.28 -8.99 22.24
C ARG A 25 7.78 -9.20 22.01
N LEU A 26 7.20 -8.55 21.00
CA LEU A 26 5.77 -8.63 20.73
C LEU A 26 5.34 -9.84 19.91
N ILE A 27 6.26 -10.65 19.34
CA ILE A 27 5.91 -11.70 18.36
C ILE A 27 4.90 -12.74 18.90
N CYS A 28 5.01 -13.09 20.18
CA CYS A 28 4.06 -13.95 20.91
C CYS A 28 3.43 -13.24 22.13
N HIS A 29 3.44 -11.91 22.17
CA HIS A 29 3.03 -11.13 23.34
C HIS A 29 1.51 -11.16 23.56
N ARG A 30 1.13 -11.25 24.84
CA ARG A 30 -0.25 -11.17 25.32
C ARG A 30 -0.22 -10.34 26.60
N THR A 31 -0.82 -9.15 26.60
CA THR A 31 -0.81 -8.26 27.79
C THR A 31 -1.52 -8.92 28.99
N THR A 32 -2.49 -9.81 28.73
CA THR A 32 -3.09 -10.70 29.76
C THR A 32 -3.14 -12.15 29.28
N ALA A 33 -2.95 -13.12 30.19
CA ALA A 33 -2.92 -14.55 29.87
C ALA A 33 -4.29 -15.08 29.37
N THR A 34 -5.37 -14.61 29.99
CA THR A 34 -6.75 -14.71 29.49
C THR A 34 -7.11 -13.48 28.67
N LEU A 35 -8.17 -13.56 27.85
CA LEU A 35 -8.74 -12.37 27.22
C LEU A 35 -9.48 -11.52 28.26
N PRO A 36 -9.42 -10.18 28.16
CA PRO A 36 -10.15 -9.31 29.07
C PRO A 36 -11.65 -9.31 28.75
N GLU A 37 -12.48 -9.60 29.74
CA GLU A 37 -13.94 -9.52 29.63
C GLU A 37 -14.39 -8.10 29.25
N HIS A 38 -13.69 -7.07 29.74
CA HIS A 38 -13.99 -5.65 29.56
C HIS A 38 -12.82 -4.84 28.97
N ALA A 39 -13.14 -3.90 28.09
CA ALA A 39 -12.31 -2.83 27.51
C ALA A 39 -13.24 -1.90 26.70
N ASP A 40 -12.80 -0.72 26.31
CA ASP A 40 -13.67 0.28 25.66
C ASP A 40 -13.80 0.10 24.13
N VAL A 41 -12.71 -0.31 23.48
CA VAL A 41 -12.58 -0.50 22.02
C VAL A 41 -11.80 -1.79 21.74
N THR A 42 -12.01 -2.42 20.59
CA THR A 42 -11.22 -3.57 20.10
C THR A 42 -10.84 -3.35 18.64
N ILE A 43 -9.57 -3.61 18.28
CA ILE A 43 -8.99 -3.32 16.95
C ILE A 43 -8.33 -4.59 16.37
N ILE A 44 -8.40 -4.77 15.04
CA ILE A 44 -7.89 -5.94 14.28
C ILE A 44 -7.18 -5.38 13.02
N SER A 45 -5.91 -5.70 12.66
CA SER A 45 -5.05 -4.83 11.77
C SER A 45 -4.08 -5.54 10.76
N SER A 46 -3.74 -4.90 9.60
CA SER A 46 -2.69 -5.30 8.58
C SER A 46 -2.48 -4.29 7.38
N GLY A 47 -1.28 -4.08 6.76
CA GLY A 47 -1.00 -3.12 5.62
C GLY A 47 0.39 -3.23 4.88
N LEU A 48 1.00 -2.33 4.05
CA LEU A 48 0.84 -0.89 3.62
C LEU A 48 1.63 -0.48 2.28
N SER A 49 1.26 0.53 1.43
CA SER A 49 2.11 1.20 0.33
C SER A 49 1.69 2.66 -0.18
N LEU A 50 1.64 3.06 -1.51
CA LEU A 50 1.39 4.44 -2.12
C LEU A 50 0.89 4.52 -3.64
N ASP A 51 0.09 5.53 -4.12
CA ASP A 51 -0.05 6.17 -5.51
C ASP A 51 -1.03 7.41 -5.57
N TYR A 52 -0.88 8.37 -6.52
CA TYR A 52 -1.73 9.59 -6.77
C TYR A 52 -2.60 9.54 -8.04
N GLY A 53 -2.08 9.05 -9.18
CA GLY A 53 -2.56 9.45 -10.52
C GLY A 53 -4.01 9.06 -10.82
N HIS A 54 -4.43 7.94 -10.21
CA HIS A 54 -5.77 7.38 -10.24
C HIS A 54 -6.86 8.34 -9.74
N TYR A 55 -6.60 9.09 -8.65
CA TYR A 55 -7.66 9.82 -7.94
C TYR A 55 -8.32 10.93 -8.78
N LYS A 56 -7.57 11.60 -9.67
CA LYS A 56 -8.09 12.70 -10.51
C LYS A 56 -9.14 12.21 -11.51
N LYS A 57 -8.99 10.98 -12.04
CA LYS A 57 -9.94 10.37 -12.98
C LYS A 57 -11.27 10.06 -12.28
N ASP A 58 -11.20 9.47 -11.10
CA ASP A 58 -12.34 8.81 -10.46
C ASP A 58 -13.13 9.73 -9.51
N PHE A 59 -12.49 10.75 -8.94
CA PHE A 59 -13.10 11.70 -7.98
C PHE A 59 -13.12 13.16 -8.45
N GLY A 60 -12.46 13.48 -9.57
CA GLY A 60 -12.29 14.85 -10.03
C GLY A 60 -11.29 15.67 -9.22
N LYS A 61 -11.04 16.92 -9.67
CA LYS A 61 -9.90 17.73 -9.20
C LYS A 61 -9.94 18.07 -7.71
N GLU A 62 -11.10 18.48 -7.17
CA GLU A 62 -11.18 18.95 -5.77
C GLU A 62 -10.86 17.82 -4.78
N LEU A 63 -11.50 16.67 -4.95
CA LEU A 63 -11.35 15.56 -4.02
C LEU A 63 -9.99 14.86 -4.16
N ALA A 64 -9.44 14.79 -5.38
CA ALA A 64 -8.04 14.38 -5.59
C ALA A 64 -7.03 15.31 -4.88
N MET A 65 -7.29 16.63 -4.84
CA MET A 65 -6.46 17.58 -4.07
C MET A 65 -6.59 17.36 -2.55
N LYS A 66 -7.80 17.07 -2.03
CA LYS A 66 -7.97 16.72 -0.60
C LYS A 66 -7.20 15.45 -0.22
N ILE A 67 -7.19 14.43 -1.09
CA ILE A 67 -6.46 13.19 -0.82
C ILE A 67 -4.95 13.45 -0.72
N ILE A 68 -4.35 14.22 -1.62
CA ILE A 68 -2.90 14.52 -1.51
C ILE A 68 -2.58 15.49 -0.37
N GLN A 69 -3.48 16.41 0.00
CA GLN A 69 -3.29 17.19 1.23
C GLN A 69 -3.22 16.24 2.45
N ASN A 70 -4.13 15.27 2.54
CA ASN A 70 -4.11 14.24 3.58
C ASN A 70 -2.83 13.35 3.55
N GLU A 71 -2.25 13.11 2.37
CA GLU A 71 -0.97 12.38 2.25
C GLU A 71 0.24 13.23 2.71
N MET A 72 0.25 14.53 2.42
CA MET A 72 1.25 15.47 2.94
C MET A 72 1.11 15.67 4.46
N ASP A 73 -0.13 15.82 4.96
CA ASP A 73 -0.45 15.90 6.38
C ASP A 73 -0.03 14.61 7.11
N THR A 74 -0.13 13.44 6.48
CA THR A 74 0.38 12.18 7.02
C THR A 74 1.91 12.16 7.08
N LEU A 75 2.61 12.64 6.04
CA LEU A 75 4.07 12.75 6.04
C LEU A 75 4.56 13.64 7.20
N ASP A 76 3.90 14.76 7.45
CA ASP A 76 4.23 15.66 8.56
C ASP A 76 3.85 15.09 9.93
N LEU A 77 2.63 14.56 10.11
CA LEU A 77 2.20 13.93 11.35
C LEU A 77 3.06 12.72 11.73
N MET A 78 3.45 11.89 10.76
CA MET A 78 4.38 10.78 10.97
C MET A 78 5.78 11.28 11.37
N THR A 79 6.25 12.36 10.74
CA THR A 79 7.53 13.01 11.11
C THR A 79 7.48 13.58 12.53
N GLU A 80 6.35 14.16 12.96
CA GLU A 80 6.16 14.68 14.31
C GLU A 80 6.21 13.53 15.33
N ILE A 81 5.38 12.49 15.17
CA ILE A 81 5.29 11.34 16.07
C ILE A 81 6.65 10.66 16.25
N ILE A 82 7.36 10.40 15.15
CA ILE A 82 8.69 9.75 15.16
C ILE A 82 9.70 10.58 15.95
N LYS A 83 9.74 11.90 15.75
CA LYS A 83 10.66 12.80 16.47
C LYS A 83 10.29 12.96 17.94
N LYS A 84 8.99 13.11 18.24
CA LYS A 84 8.44 13.38 19.57
C LYS A 84 8.63 12.20 20.52
N GLU A 85 8.33 10.98 20.06
CA GLU A 85 8.43 9.78 20.91
C GLU A 85 9.81 9.07 20.80
N GLY A 86 10.73 9.58 19.96
CA GLY A 86 12.10 9.07 19.85
C GLY A 86 12.20 7.73 19.09
N ILE A 87 11.40 7.55 18.05
CA ILE A 87 11.23 6.25 17.38
C ILE A 87 12.41 5.95 16.44
N ASP A 88 13.37 5.12 16.88
CA ASP A 88 14.26 4.43 15.93
C ASP A 88 13.44 3.50 15.03
N CYS A 89 13.22 3.94 13.81
CA CYS A 89 12.58 3.19 12.75
C CYS A 89 13.28 3.37 11.39
N ASP A 90 14.59 3.64 11.37
CA ASP A 90 15.34 3.97 10.15
C ASP A 90 14.74 5.15 9.36
N PHE A 91 14.11 6.10 10.04
CA PHE A 91 13.41 7.20 9.39
C PHE A 91 14.37 8.13 8.65
N TRP A 92 14.12 8.29 7.36
CA TRP A 92 14.75 9.27 6.48
C TRP A 92 13.66 10.11 5.80
N ARG A 93 13.89 11.42 5.65
CA ARG A 93 13.00 12.33 4.93
C ARG A 93 13.80 13.17 3.94
N GLY A 94 13.26 13.32 2.73
CA GLY A 94 13.89 14.01 1.62
C GLY A 94 12.92 14.08 0.45
N PHE A 95 13.31 13.53 -0.70
CA PHE A 95 12.53 13.58 -1.95
C PHE A 95 12.44 12.23 -2.66
N SER A 96 11.31 11.99 -3.32
CA SER A 96 11.15 10.97 -4.37
C SER A 96 11.36 11.60 -5.74
N TYR A 97 11.75 10.77 -6.71
CA TYR A 97 12.05 11.18 -8.08
C TYR A 97 11.30 10.29 -9.09
N ALA A 98 10.11 10.71 -9.51
CA ALA A 98 9.33 10.01 -10.54
C ALA A 98 9.80 10.42 -11.94
N VAL A 99 10.08 9.44 -12.81
CA VAL A 99 10.49 9.67 -14.19
C VAL A 99 9.32 9.36 -15.13
N PRO A 100 8.85 10.32 -15.93
CA PRO A 100 7.79 10.09 -16.91
C PRO A 100 8.32 9.30 -18.12
N ALA A 101 7.47 8.46 -18.71
CA ALA A 101 7.80 7.66 -19.88
C ALA A 101 7.75 8.44 -21.20
N ASP A 102 6.73 9.29 -21.33
CA ASP A 102 6.48 10.18 -22.47
C ASP A 102 6.66 11.65 -22.04
N GLN A 103 6.51 12.60 -22.96
CA GLN A 103 6.42 14.01 -22.55
C GLN A 103 5.14 14.22 -21.70
N PRO A 104 5.28 14.63 -20.43
CA PRO A 104 4.19 14.59 -19.46
C PRO A 104 3.22 15.77 -19.63
N SER A 105 1.92 15.51 -19.49
CA SER A 105 0.92 16.58 -19.51
C SER A 105 1.09 17.51 -18.30
N ALA A 106 0.98 18.82 -18.52
CA ALA A 106 1.08 19.82 -17.44
C ALA A 106 -0.06 19.74 -16.40
N GLU A 107 -1.12 18.96 -16.68
CA GLU A 107 -2.34 18.88 -15.86
C GLU A 107 -2.32 17.77 -14.79
N ALA A 108 -1.28 16.93 -14.77
CA ALA A 108 -1.20 15.75 -13.90
C ALA A 108 -0.43 16.00 -12.58
N LEU A 109 -0.22 17.27 -12.23
CA LEU A 109 0.74 17.69 -11.20
C LEU A 109 0.13 18.69 -10.21
N ILE A 110 0.69 18.72 -9.01
CA ILE A 110 0.31 19.68 -7.97
C ILE A 110 1.34 20.81 -7.92
N GLU A 111 0.91 21.96 -8.40
CA GLU A 111 1.67 23.21 -8.34
C GLU A 111 1.99 23.58 -6.88
N GLY A 112 3.23 23.95 -6.60
CA GLY A 112 3.73 24.22 -5.25
C GLY A 112 4.18 22.98 -4.45
N VAL A 113 3.78 21.76 -4.82
CA VAL A 113 4.21 20.50 -4.15
C VAL A 113 5.21 19.71 -5.00
N VAL A 114 5.09 19.73 -6.32
CA VAL A 114 5.97 18.99 -7.24
C VAL A 114 6.96 19.94 -7.95
N GLU A 115 8.25 19.75 -7.69
CA GLU A 115 9.34 20.41 -8.42
C GLU A 115 9.58 19.68 -9.76
N ARG A 116 9.83 20.44 -10.83
CA ARG A 116 9.96 19.92 -12.20
C ARG A 116 11.38 20.13 -12.73
N ILE A 117 12.13 19.05 -12.89
CA ILE A 117 13.45 19.06 -13.54
C ILE A 117 13.22 18.70 -15.00
N LEU A 118 13.20 19.71 -15.89
CA LEU A 118 12.89 19.55 -17.32
C LEU A 118 14.12 19.58 -18.23
N ASP A 119 15.32 19.84 -17.68
CA ASP A 119 16.58 19.64 -18.40
C ASP A 119 16.96 18.14 -18.36
N PRO A 120 17.16 17.47 -19.51
CA PRO A 120 17.54 16.06 -19.55
C PRO A 120 18.87 15.75 -18.83
N GLU A 121 19.82 16.69 -18.75
CA GLU A 121 21.10 16.41 -18.09
C GLU A 121 20.98 16.46 -16.56
N ALA A 122 20.36 17.50 -16.00
CA ALA A 122 19.97 17.53 -14.60
C ALA A 122 19.05 16.35 -14.22
N ALA A 123 18.16 15.93 -15.13
CA ALA A 123 17.29 14.76 -14.94
C ALA A 123 18.08 13.45 -14.80
N ARG A 124 19.05 13.21 -15.69
CA ARG A 124 19.98 12.07 -15.60
C ARG A 124 20.83 12.13 -14.34
N GLN A 125 21.37 13.30 -13.98
CA GLN A 125 22.22 13.44 -12.79
C GLN A 125 21.45 13.21 -11.48
N ALA A 126 20.20 13.68 -11.38
CA ALA A 126 19.36 13.48 -10.21
C ALA A 126 18.93 12.02 -10.00
N THR A 127 18.66 11.28 -11.08
CA THR A 127 18.06 9.93 -11.02
C THR A 127 19.05 8.78 -11.25
N ARG A 128 20.14 9.04 -11.99
CA ARG A 128 21.03 8.05 -12.60
C ARG A 128 20.34 7.07 -13.56
N CYS A 129 19.17 7.45 -14.08
CA CYS A 129 18.51 6.78 -15.20
C CYS A 129 18.98 7.43 -16.52
N PRO A 130 19.73 6.74 -17.39
CA PRO A 130 20.24 7.33 -18.65
C PRO A 130 19.14 7.81 -19.61
N LYS A 131 17.91 7.31 -19.44
CA LYS A 131 16.75 7.61 -20.26
C LYS A 131 15.89 8.77 -19.73
N ALA A 132 16.22 9.32 -18.56
CA ALA A 132 15.47 10.43 -17.98
C ALA A 132 15.60 11.68 -18.86
N SER A 133 14.47 12.10 -19.46
CA SER A 133 14.32 13.37 -20.18
C SER A 133 13.76 14.48 -19.29
N ALA A 134 13.05 14.11 -18.22
CA ALA A 134 12.53 14.98 -17.18
C ALA A 134 12.40 14.19 -15.86
N VAL A 135 12.19 14.88 -14.74
CA VAL A 135 11.93 14.27 -13.42
C VAL A 135 10.92 15.12 -12.64
N TYR A 136 10.03 14.44 -11.92
CA TYR A 136 9.19 15.03 -10.89
C TYR A 136 9.75 14.72 -9.51
N LYS A 137 10.03 15.79 -8.76
CA LYS A 137 10.64 15.72 -7.44
C LYS A 137 9.62 16.18 -6.41
N SER A 138 9.28 15.30 -5.47
CA SER A 138 8.24 15.52 -4.46
C SER A 138 8.75 15.20 -3.05
N PRO A 139 8.23 15.85 -1.99
CA PRO A 139 8.57 15.49 -0.61
C PRO A 139 8.25 14.03 -0.31
N ALA A 140 9.19 13.30 0.29
CA ALA A 140 9.03 11.88 0.59
C ALA A 140 9.76 11.47 1.87
N SER A 141 9.44 10.27 2.38
CA SER A 141 10.20 9.60 3.44
C SER A 141 10.32 8.10 3.20
N SER A 142 11.27 7.48 3.89
CA SER A 142 11.43 6.02 3.96
C SER A 142 11.75 5.61 5.39
N LEU A 143 11.29 4.43 5.80
CA LEU A 143 11.50 3.87 7.14
C LEU A 143 11.41 2.33 7.12
N TRP A 144 11.72 1.69 8.24
CA TRP A 144 11.49 0.25 8.47
C TRP A 144 10.12 0.06 9.15
N PRO A 145 9.06 -0.40 8.44
CA PRO A 145 7.69 -0.37 8.96
C PRO A 145 7.50 -1.18 10.25
N HIS A 146 8.13 -2.37 10.33
CA HIS A 146 8.09 -3.18 11.54
C HIS A 146 8.73 -2.49 12.76
N LYS A 147 9.82 -1.72 12.62
CA LYS A 147 10.40 -0.97 13.76
C LYS A 147 9.40 0.06 14.29
N LEU A 148 8.80 0.84 13.39
CA LEU A 148 7.76 1.84 13.71
C LEU A 148 6.57 1.21 14.44
N VAL A 149 5.99 0.14 13.86
CA VAL A 149 4.82 -0.53 14.43
C VAL A 149 5.12 -1.15 15.81
N ILE A 150 6.26 -1.81 15.98
CA ILE A 150 6.64 -2.40 17.29
C ILE A 150 6.88 -1.32 18.34
N HIS A 151 7.53 -0.21 17.99
CA HIS A 151 7.76 0.89 18.93
C HIS A 151 6.42 1.53 19.35
N LEU A 152 5.52 1.82 18.41
CA LEU A 152 4.19 2.36 18.72
C LEU A 152 3.35 1.40 19.57
N LEU A 153 3.33 0.10 19.25
CA LEU A 153 2.63 -0.90 20.07
C LEU A 153 3.22 -1.00 21.48
N THR A 154 4.55 -0.98 21.61
CA THR A 154 5.25 -1.01 22.92
C THR A 154 4.86 0.22 23.75
N LEU A 155 4.90 1.42 23.14
CA LEU A 155 4.47 2.66 23.76
C LEU A 155 3.00 2.62 24.21
N CYS A 156 2.09 2.09 23.37
CA CYS A 156 0.68 1.95 23.71
C CYS A 156 0.45 0.96 24.87
N ILE A 157 1.23 -0.14 24.93
CA ILE A 157 1.15 -1.11 26.04
C ILE A 157 1.70 -0.49 27.33
N GLU A 158 2.91 0.06 27.30
CA GLU A 158 3.66 0.50 28.48
C GLU A 158 3.19 1.84 29.05
N LYS A 159 2.84 2.83 28.19
CA LYS A 159 2.38 4.16 28.63
C LYS A 159 0.85 4.32 28.69
N HIS A 160 0.09 3.53 27.92
CA HIS A 160 -1.35 3.74 27.71
C HIS A 160 -2.24 2.51 27.98
N GLY A 161 -1.69 1.41 28.51
CA GLY A 161 -2.46 0.26 28.98
C GLY A 161 -3.08 -0.62 27.88
N LEU A 162 -2.59 -0.55 26.63
CA LEU A 162 -3.12 -1.36 25.52
C LEU A 162 -3.03 -2.87 25.83
N ASN A 163 -4.18 -3.54 25.80
CA ASN A 163 -4.24 -4.99 25.90
C ASN A 163 -4.05 -5.64 24.51
N LEU A 164 -2.80 -5.84 24.10
CA LEU A 164 -2.44 -6.53 22.86
C LEU A 164 -2.52 -8.06 23.06
N GLN A 165 -3.16 -8.76 22.12
CA GLN A 165 -3.39 -10.20 22.18
C GLN A 165 -2.98 -10.89 20.86
N THR A 166 -1.71 -11.26 20.74
CA THR A 166 -1.24 -12.07 19.59
C THR A 166 -1.76 -13.51 19.65
N HIS A 167 -1.71 -14.20 18.50
CA HIS A 167 -2.23 -15.56 18.31
C HIS A 167 -3.64 -15.72 18.91
N THR A 168 -4.54 -14.85 18.47
CA THR A 168 -5.93 -14.71 18.93
C THR A 168 -6.81 -14.34 17.74
N THR A 169 -7.20 -15.33 16.94
CA THR A 169 -7.91 -15.08 15.69
C THR A 169 -9.38 -14.76 15.97
N VAL A 170 -9.83 -13.57 15.61
CA VAL A 170 -11.27 -13.24 15.58
C VAL A 170 -11.95 -14.11 14.53
N ARG A 171 -13.01 -14.82 14.92
CA ARG A 171 -13.75 -15.77 14.07
C ARG A 171 -15.08 -15.19 13.60
N ALA A 172 -15.77 -14.45 14.46
CA ALA A 172 -17.02 -13.76 14.13
C ALA A 172 -17.16 -12.51 15.01
N VAL A 173 -17.96 -11.54 14.56
CA VAL A 173 -18.38 -10.39 15.36
C VAL A 173 -19.87 -10.20 15.19
N CYS A 174 -20.62 -10.16 16.30
CA CYS A 174 -22.08 -10.14 16.29
C CYS A 174 -22.61 -8.98 17.15
N ALA A 175 -23.59 -8.24 16.65
CA ALA A 175 -24.34 -7.26 17.45
C ALA A 175 -25.24 -7.97 18.48
N ASN A 176 -25.45 -7.32 19.62
CA ASN A 176 -26.40 -7.70 20.65
C ASN A 176 -27.58 -6.72 20.68
N SER A 177 -28.70 -7.14 21.27
CA SER A 177 -29.90 -6.32 21.43
C SER A 177 -29.76 -5.11 22.36
N ASP A 178 -28.66 -4.99 23.11
CA ASP A 178 -28.32 -3.84 23.96
C ASP A 178 -27.38 -2.82 23.28
N GLY A 179 -27.10 -3.00 21.98
CA GLY A 179 -26.17 -2.15 21.23
C GLY A 179 -24.69 -2.46 21.46
N SER A 180 -24.36 -3.49 22.26
CA SER A 180 -22.99 -3.99 22.40
C SER A 180 -22.65 -5.03 21.32
N TRP A 181 -21.37 -5.34 21.15
CA TRP A 181 -20.83 -6.27 20.18
C TRP A 181 -20.11 -7.43 20.87
N ASN A 182 -20.37 -8.67 20.45
CA ASN A 182 -19.61 -9.85 20.85
C ASN A 182 -18.53 -10.13 19.79
N VAL A 183 -17.26 -9.98 20.16
CA VAL A 183 -16.12 -10.41 19.34
C VAL A 183 -15.76 -11.83 19.73
N GLN A 184 -16.07 -12.81 18.89
CA GLN A 184 -15.72 -14.22 19.10
C GLN A 184 -14.31 -14.49 18.58
N THR A 185 -13.49 -15.17 19.37
CA THR A 185 -12.12 -15.57 19.01
C THR A 185 -11.89 -17.06 19.24
N ASP A 186 -10.74 -17.56 18.81
CA ASP A 186 -10.24 -18.90 19.18
C ASP A 186 -9.87 -19.07 20.67
N ARG A 187 -9.86 -18.00 21.47
CA ARG A 187 -9.56 -18.00 22.92
C ARG A 187 -10.72 -17.55 23.82
N GLY A 188 -11.91 -17.35 23.27
CA GLY A 188 -13.10 -16.90 24.01
C GLY A 188 -13.88 -15.77 23.32
N VAL A 189 -14.89 -15.25 24.00
CA VAL A 189 -15.75 -14.15 23.51
C VAL A 189 -15.52 -12.89 24.34
N VAL A 190 -15.49 -11.74 23.67
CA VAL A 190 -15.16 -10.43 24.24
C VAL A 190 -16.30 -9.46 23.94
N ARG A 191 -17.07 -9.03 24.96
CA ARG A 191 -18.24 -8.13 24.81
C ARG A 191 -17.85 -6.66 24.94
N LYS A 192 -18.20 -5.80 23.98
CA LYS A 192 -17.68 -4.42 23.86
C LYS A 192 -18.73 -3.43 23.39
N GLY A 193 -18.57 -2.15 23.75
CA GLY A 193 -19.40 -1.08 23.18
C GLY A 193 -18.99 -0.67 21.76
N LYS A 194 -17.72 -0.87 21.37
CA LYS A 194 -17.19 -0.49 20.05
C LYS A 194 -16.19 -1.50 19.50
N VAL A 195 -16.17 -1.66 18.16
CA VAL A 195 -15.26 -2.55 17.42
C VAL A 195 -14.70 -1.84 16.19
N VAL A 196 -13.42 -2.04 15.88
CA VAL A 196 -12.72 -1.46 14.73
C VAL A 196 -12.10 -2.56 13.86
N TYR A 197 -12.56 -2.66 12.61
CA TYR A 197 -12.04 -3.56 11.58
C TYR A 197 -10.98 -2.82 10.75
N ALA A 198 -9.71 -3.03 11.04
CA ALA A 198 -8.57 -2.63 10.20
C ALA A 198 -7.91 -3.83 9.49
N THR A 199 -8.68 -4.91 9.29
CA THR A 199 -8.27 -6.20 8.69
C THR A 199 -7.90 -6.12 7.21
N ASN A 200 -7.97 -4.93 6.60
CA ASN A 200 -7.52 -4.61 5.25
C ASN A 200 -7.93 -5.66 4.21
N ALA A 201 -7.00 -6.43 3.64
CA ALA A 201 -7.29 -7.44 2.63
C ALA A 201 -8.21 -8.58 3.10
N PHE A 202 -8.23 -8.87 4.41
CA PHE A 202 -9.05 -9.92 5.03
C PHE A 202 -10.39 -9.41 5.56
N THR A 203 -10.76 -8.15 5.28
CA THR A 203 -11.98 -7.52 5.82
C THR A 203 -13.25 -8.27 5.48
N ALA A 204 -13.39 -8.76 4.24
CA ALA A 204 -14.58 -9.48 3.80
C ALA A 204 -14.84 -10.78 4.58
N THR A 205 -13.84 -11.36 5.27
CA THR A 205 -14.05 -12.54 6.14
C THR A 205 -14.86 -12.22 7.40
N LEU A 206 -14.83 -10.98 7.89
CA LEU A 206 -15.61 -10.54 9.06
C LEU A 206 -16.78 -9.61 8.69
N LEU A 207 -16.70 -8.96 7.52
CA LEU A 207 -17.71 -8.08 6.96
C LEU A 207 -18.02 -8.49 5.51
N PRO A 208 -18.83 -9.54 5.28
CA PRO A 208 -19.05 -10.10 3.94
C PRO A 208 -19.60 -9.10 2.91
N GLU A 209 -20.22 -8.00 3.34
CA GLU A 209 -20.63 -6.92 2.46
C GLU A 209 -19.47 -6.18 1.76
N PHE A 210 -18.22 -6.38 2.20
CA PHE A 210 -17.01 -5.86 1.53
C PHE A 210 -16.41 -6.83 0.50
N LEU A 211 -17.03 -8.00 0.25
CA LEU A 211 -16.59 -8.92 -0.79
C LEU A 211 -16.64 -8.24 -2.17
N GLY A 212 -15.53 -8.29 -2.92
CA GLY A 212 -15.36 -7.56 -4.19
C GLY A 212 -15.01 -6.07 -4.01
N HIS A 213 -15.61 -5.38 -3.03
CA HIS A 213 -15.26 -4.00 -2.68
C HIS A 213 -13.83 -3.88 -2.13
N ILE A 214 -13.35 -4.87 -1.40
CA ILE A 214 -11.94 -5.04 -1.03
C ILE A 214 -11.47 -6.39 -1.56
N SER A 215 -10.69 -6.37 -2.64
CA SER A 215 -10.09 -7.53 -3.27
C SER A 215 -8.71 -7.82 -2.71
N LEU A 216 -8.37 -9.09 -2.53
CA LEU A 216 -6.98 -9.50 -2.24
C LEU A 216 -6.13 -9.33 -3.49
N LYS A 217 -4.91 -8.84 -3.33
CA LYS A 217 -3.90 -8.79 -4.39
C LYS A 217 -2.52 -8.99 -3.80
N ASP A 218 -1.77 -9.96 -4.31
CA ASP A 218 -0.39 -10.21 -3.89
C ASP A 218 0.61 -9.30 -4.63
N ASN A 219 1.75 -9.01 -4.00
CA ASN A 219 2.88 -8.24 -4.51
C ASN A 219 4.18 -8.79 -3.93
N ALA A 220 5.14 -9.15 -4.80
CA ALA A 220 6.37 -9.82 -4.36
C ALA A 220 7.67 -9.01 -4.62
N PRO A 221 7.98 -7.97 -3.81
CA PRO A 221 9.15 -7.12 -3.98
C PRO A 221 10.48 -7.79 -3.56
N PRO A 222 11.58 -7.61 -4.32
CA PRO A 222 12.92 -8.05 -3.94
C PRO A 222 13.69 -7.03 -3.07
N LEU A 223 14.66 -7.57 -2.33
CA LEU A 223 15.75 -6.85 -1.68
C LEU A 223 17.07 -7.11 -2.42
N LEU A 224 17.79 -6.04 -2.76
CA LEU A 224 19.05 -6.08 -3.48
C LEU A 224 20.19 -5.37 -2.72
N ARG A 225 21.43 -5.72 -3.06
CA ARG A 225 22.65 -5.05 -2.62
C ARG A 225 23.47 -4.61 -3.84
N ARG A 226 23.91 -3.35 -3.82
CA ARG A 226 24.86 -2.75 -4.78
C ARG A 226 25.79 -1.79 -4.04
N GLY A 227 27.03 -1.64 -4.50
CA GLY A 227 27.99 -0.67 -3.97
C GLY A 227 27.73 0.78 -4.42
N ALA A 228 26.96 0.98 -5.48
CA ALA A 228 26.56 2.31 -5.95
C ALA A 228 25.40 2.88 -5.13
N LYS A 229 25.62 4.02 -4.46
CA LYS A 229 24.52 4.90 -3.99
C LYS A 229 23.87 5.57 -5.20
N GLY A 230 22.63 5.23 -5.52
CA GLY A 230 21.79 5.85 -6.54
C GLY A 230 20.88 6.95 -5.99
N ALA A 231 19.76 7.22 -6.66
CA ALA A 231 18.71 8.08 -6.13
C ALA A 231 17.95 7.36 -5.00
N GLN A 232 17.66 8.07 -3.90
CA GLN A 232 17.13 7.47 -2.66
C GLN A 232 15.70 6.92 -2.79
N ALA A 233 14.86 7.52 -3.64
CA ALA A 233 13.60 6.91 -4.06
C ALA A 233 13.27 7.27 -5.52
N TYR A 234 12.77 6.30 -6.28
CA TYR A 234 12.44 6.40 -7.70
C TYR A 234 11.09 5.74 -8.00
N GLU A 235 10.39 6.28 -8.99
CA GLU A 235 9.13 5.71 -9.51
C GLU A 235 9.11 5.79 -11.05
N ASP A 236 8.77 4.68 -11.71
CA ASP A 236 8.41 4.63 -13.13
C ASP A 236 6.89 4.74 -13.25
N ASN A 237 6.43 5.66 -14.09
CA ASN A 237 5.01 5.80 -14.41
C ASN A 237 4.71 5.41 -15.88
N SER A 238 5.47 4.45 -16.44
CA SER A 238 5.31 3.91 -17.81
C SER A 238 4.09 3.00 -18.01
N GLY A 239 2.90 3.54 -17.77
CA GLY A 239 1.61 2.87 -17.99
C GLY A 239 1.38 1.72 -17.02
N LEU A 240 1.29 0.48 -17.53
CA LEU A 240 1.02 -0.74 -16.74
C LEU A 240 2.21 -1.19 -15.83
N ARG A 241 3.07 -0.26 -15.45
CA ARG A 241 4.36 -0.48 -14.77
C ARG A 241 4.59 0.56 -13.67
N ALA A 242 3.74 0.54 -12.64
CA ALA A 242 4.02 1.21 -11.37
C ALA A 242 5.19 0.49 -10.68
N ASP A 243 6.41 0.79 -11.12
CA ASP A 243 7.65 0.30 -10.52
C ASP A 243 8.21 1.35 -9.56
N TYR A 244 8.62 0.91 -8.38
CA TYR A 244 9.21 1.79 -7.38
C TYR A 244 10.52 1.22 -6.87
N MET A 245 11.49 2.10 -6.59
CA MET A 245 12.74 1.78 -5.92
C MET A 245 12.89 2.66 -4.66
N ILE A 246 13.33 2.06 -3.56
CA ILE A 246 13.74 2.77 -2.34
C ILE A 246 15.15 2.27 -2.00
N GLN A 247 16.15 3.16 -2.00
CA GLN A 247 17.46 2.89 -1.42
C GLN A 247 17.51 3.42 0.01
N ARG A 248 17.75 2.51 0.95
CA ARG A 248 17.86 2.83 2.38
C ARG A 248 19.17 3.57 2.66
N GLU A 249 19.09 4.74 3.29
CA GLU A 249 20.27 5.55 3.59
C GLU A 249 21.21 4.89 4.61
N GLN A 250 20.67 4.06 5.51
CA GLN A 250 21.40 3.48 6.65
C GLN A 250 22.34 2.34 6.26
N ASP A 251 21.99 1.54 5.24
CA ASP A 251 22.73 0.33 4.83
C ASP A 251 22.94 0.21 3.31
N GLY A 252 22.44 1.15 2.52
CA GLY A 252 22.54 1.16 1.06
C GLY A 252 21.69 0.09 0.37
N LEU A 253 20.90 -0.70 1.10
CA LEU A 253 20.08 -1.76 0.53
C LEU A 253 18.94 -1.18 -0.31
N ILE A 254 18.67 -1.84 -1.42
CA ILE A 254 17.67 -1.40 -2.40
C ILE A 254 16.47 -2.33 -2.32
N ILE A 255 15.30 -1.76 -2.03
CA ILE A 255 14.01 -2.42 -2.16
C ILE A 255 13.41 -1.97 -3.48
N PHE A 256 12.92 -2.91 -4.27
CA PHE A 256 12.27 -2.62 -5.55
C PHE A 256 10.94 -3.35 -5.60
N GLY A 257 9.97 -2.81 -6.33
CA GLY A 257 8.68 -3.44 -6.54
C GLY A 257 8.02 -2.93 -7.82
N GLY A 258 6.83 -3.44 -8.11
CA GLY A 258 6.18 -3.25 -9.41
C GLY A 258 6.29 -4.50 -10.27
N ARG A 259 6.55 -4.32 -11.58
CA ARG A 259 6.58 -5.35 -12.64
C ARG A 259 5.33 -6.25 -12.69
N ARG A 260 4.22 -5.85 -12.06
CA ARG A 260 3.04 -6.68 -11.76
C ARG A 260 2.42 -7.34 -13.01
N GLY A 261 2.51 -6.70 -14.18
CA GLY A 261 2.10 -7.28 -15.47
C GLY A 261 2.93 -8.47 -15.96
N ALA A 262 3.98 -8.89 -15.25
CA ALA A 262 4.69 -10.16 -15.48
C ALA A 262 3.96 -11.39 -14.91
N VAL A 263 2.95 -11.19 -14.07
CA VAL A 263 2.06 -12.23 -13.54
C VAL A 263 0.64 -11.93 -14.05
N SER A 264 -0.08 -12.97 -14.49
CA SER A 264 -1.43 -12.80 -15.01
C SER A 264 -2.42 -12.41 -13.91
N LEU A 265 -3.40 -11.56 -14.24
CA LEU A 265 -4.25 -10.90 -13.24
C LEU A 265 -5.12 -11.89 -12.44
N ASP A 266 -5.47 -13.01 -13.04
CA ASP A 266 -6.18 -14.15 -12.44
C ASP A 266 -5.38 -14.88 -11.34
N LYS A 267 -4.04 -14.87 -11.40
CA LYS A 267 -3.18 -15.41 -10.33
C LYS A 267 -3.07 -14.45 -9.14
N LEU A 268 -3.17 -13.14 -9.40
CA LEU A 268 -2.98 -12.08 -8.41
C LEU A 268 -4.26 -11.74 -7.64
N LEU A 269 -5.42 -11.68 -8.30
CA LEU A 269 -6.68 -11.26 -7.69
C LEU A 269 -7.34 -12.39 -6.89
N GLY A 270 -7.86 -12.05 -5.70
CA GLY A 270 -8.57 -13.00 -4.82
C GLY A 270 -7.65 -14.04 -4.17
N ASN A 271 -6.35 -14.00 -4.47
CA ASN A 271 -5.38 -14.95 -3.94
C ASN A 271 -4.86 -14.48 -2.57
N ALA A 272 -5.15 -15.26 -1.53
CA ALA A 272 -4.66 -15.07 -0.16
C ALA A 272 -3.46 -15.99 0.18
N ASN A 273 -2.74 -16.51 -0.82
CA ASN A 273 -1.57 -17.37 -0.62
C ASN A 273 -0.26 -16.59 -0.75
N ASP A 274 0.28 -16.17 0.39
CA ASP A 274 1.55 -15.44 0.51
C ASP A 274 2.74 -16.33 0.90
N THR A 275 2.64 -17.65 0.78
CA THR A 275 3.69 -18.58 1.24
C THR A 275 4.98 -18.50 0.43
N GLU A 276 4.88 -18.19 -0.87
CA GLU A 276 6.00 -18.17 -1.82
C GLU A 276 5.84 -17.01 -2.83
N PRO A 277 6.93 -16.31 -3.24
CA PRO A 277 6.86 -15.25 -4.25
C PRO A 277 6.82 -15.81 -5.68
N TYR A 278 6.11 -15.13 -6.60
CA TYR A 278 6.02 -15.55 -8.00
C TYR A 278 7.42 -15.61 -8.68
N PRO A 279 7.79 -16.75 -9.29
CA PRO A 279 9.00 -16.87 -10.10
C PRO A 279 9.00 -15.92 -11.32
N GLU A 280 7.85 -15.70 -11.96
CA GLU A 280 7.71 -14.83 -13.13
C GLU A 280 8.03 -13.37 -12.78
N LEU A 281 7.52 -12.89 -11.64
CA LEU A 281 7.82 -11.55 -11.15
C LEU A 281 9.31 -11.43 -10.84
N SER A 282 9.86 -12.39 -10.08
CA SER A 282 11.29 -12.44 -9.72
C SER A 282 12.20 -12.40 -10.96
N ALA A 283 11.82 -13.09 -12.05
CA ALA A 283 12.55 -13.07 -13.31
C ALA A 283 12.41 -11.74 -14.07
N ALA A 284 11.24 -11.10 -14.04
CA ALA A 284 11.02 -9.79 -14.66
C ALA A 284 11.80 -8.68 -13.94
N LEU A 285 11.80 -8.68 -12.60
CA LEU A 285 12.53 -7.73 -11.75
C LEU A 285 14.04 -7.77 -12.04
N LYS A 286 14.65 -8.97 -12.11
CA LYS A 286 16.08 -9.15 -12.46
C LYS A 286 16.45 -8.54 -13.81
N LYS A 287 15.55 -8.61 -14.81
CA LYS A 287 15.77 -8.03 -16.15
C LYS A 287 15.63 -6.51 -16.19
N THR A 288 15.00 -5.88 -15.19
CA THR A 288 14.70 -4.45 -15.22
C THR A 288 15.93 -3.58 -14.94
N PHE A 289 16.81 -3.95 -14.02
CA PHE A 289 17.88 -3.05 -13.55
C PHE A 289 18.87 -2.58 -14.63
N PRO A 290 19.49 -3.46 -15.44
CA PRO A 290 20.39 -3.02 -16.52
C PRO A 290 19.67 -2.21 -17.60
N ALA A 291 18.35 -2.37 -17.74
CA ALA A 291 17.56 -1.63 -18.71
C ALA A 291 17.20 -0.20 -18.26
N PHE A 292 17.42 0.16 -16.99
CA PHE A 292 16.97 1.43 -16.39
C PHE A 292 18.09 2.24 -15.71
N PHE A 293 19.06 1.60 -15.04
CA PHE A 293 20.06 2.30 -14.23
C PHE A 293 21.50 2.11 -14.76
N GLN A 294 22.29 3.19 -14.76
CA GLN A 294 23.66 3.15 -15.26
C GLN A 294 24.59 2.31 -14.37
N GLY A 295 25.39 1.42 -14.97
CA GLY A 295 26.39 0.62 -14.25
C GLY A 295 25.80 -0.56 -13.47
N TRP A 296 24.64 -1.06 -13.88
CA TRP A 296 23.97 -2.23 -13.29
C TRP A 296 24.20 -3.53 -14.07
N ASP A 297 25.04 -3.47 -15.11
CA ASP A 297 25.21 -4.48 -16.15
C ASP A 297 26.08 -5.66 -15.67
N GLU A 298 27.15 -5.37 -14.94
CA GLU A 298 28.04 -6.34 -14.30
C GLU A 298 27.79 -6.34 -12.78
N GLN A 299 27.78 -7.50 -12.12
CA GLN A 299 27.68 -7.63 -10.65
C GLN A 299 29.04 -8.06 -10.09
N VAL A 300 29.54 -7.39 -9.05
CA VAL A 300 30.73 -7.86 -8.33
C VAL A 300 30.36 -8.75 -7.15
N GLU A 301 31.37 -9.44 -6.58
CA GLU A 301 31.15 -10.35 -5.47
C GLU A 301 30.51 -9.64 -4.26
N GLY A 302 29.47 -10.25 -3.69
CA GLY A 302 28.66 -9.67 -2.61
C GLY A 302 27.51 -8.78 -3.05
N GLU A 303 27.30 -8.54 -4.35
CA GLU A 303 26.14 -7.82 -4.88
C GLU A 303 25.01 -8.75 -5.36
N GLY A 304 23.88 -8.15 -5.78
CA GLY A 304 22.77 -8.84 -6.43
C GLY A 304 21.54 -8.99 -5.53
N GLN A 305 20.75 -10.03 -5.78
CA GLN A 305 19.49 -10.29 -5.06
C GLN A 305 19.74 -11.01 -3.74
N LEU A 306 19.46 -10.33 -2.62
CA LEU A 306 19.59 -10.90 -1.28
C LEU A 306 18.33 -11.66 -0.86
N HIS A 307 17.14 -11.15 -1.19
CA HIS A 307 15.87 -11.71 -0.72
C HIS A 307 14.71 -11.37 -1.66
N VAL A 308 13.62 -12.14 -1.59
CA VAL A 308 12.32 -11.83 -2.19
C VAL A 308 11.25 -12.34 -1.23
N TRP A 309 10.16 -11.60 -1.05
CA TRP A 309 9.01 -12.04 -0.27
C TRP A 309 7.71 -11.75 -1.01
N SER A 310 6.60 -12.36 -0.57
CA SER A 310 5.22 -12.10 -1.01
C SER A 310 4.46 -11.31 0.07
N GLY A 311 3.34 -10.67 -0.27
CA GLY A 311 2.57 -9.84 0.67
C GLY A 311 1.20 -9.44 0.14
N ILE A 312 0.16 -9.81 0.88
CA ILE A 312 -1.24 -9.57 0.51
C ILE A 312 -1.67 -8.13 0.81
N MET A 313 -2.23 -7.45 -0.19
CA MET A 313 -2.76 -6.09 -0.14
C MET A 313 -4.29 -6.08 -0.28
N GLY A 314 -4.97 -5.13 0.37
CA GLY A 314 -6.42 -4.91 0.22
C GLY A 314 -6.74 -3.86 -0.83
N TYR A 315 -7.02 -4.31 -2.06
CA TYR A 315 -7.33 -3.45 -3.21
C TYR A 315 -8.80 -3.04 -3.24
N THR A 316 -9.09 -1.75 -3.03
CA THR A 316 -10.44 -1.20 -3.25
C THR A 316 -10.72 -0.91 -4.71
N THR A 317 -12.00 -0.93 -5.08
CA THR A 317 -12.47 -0.64 -6.44
C THR A 317 -12.27 0.81 -6.89
N GLU A 318 -11.93 1.73 -5.97
CA GLU A 318 -11.89 3.19 -6.19
C GLU A 318 -10.56 3.83 -5.74
N GLY A 319 -9.48 3.05 -5.59
CA GLY A 319 -8.17 3.59 -5.17
C GLY A 319 -8.03 4.00 -3.69
N VAL A 320 -9.13 4.23 -2.97
CA VAL A 320 -9.11 4.86 -1.63
C VAL A 320 -9.64 3.96 -0.50
N PRO A 321 -9.15 4.12 0.75
CA PRO A 321 -9.58 3.32 1.90
C PRO A 321 -11.03 3.53 2.31
N TYR A 322 -11.56 2.60 3.10
CA TYR A 322 -12.77 2.75 3.89
C TYR A 322 -12.39 3.10 5.34
N VAL A 323 -12.78 4.29 5.81
CA VAL A 323 -12.47 4.81 7.15
C VAL A 323 -13.70 5.43 7.79
N GLY A 324 -14.11 4.96 8.98
CA GLY A 324 -15.22 5.56 9.75
C GLY A 324 -16.23 4.56 10.30
N GLU A 325 -17.34 5.06 10.85
CA GLU A 325 -18.43 4.21 11.36
C GLU A 325 -19.18 3.52 10.20
N LEU A 326 -19.48 2.23 10.37
CA LEU A 326 -20.14 1.41 9.37
C LEU A 326 -21.64 1.70 9.32
N TYR A 327 -22.15 1.95 8.12
CA TYR A 327 -23.57 2.16 7.86
C TYR A 327 -24.43 0.98 8.37
N ASP A 328 -25.58 1.30 8.99
CA ASP A 328 -26.48 0.38 9.72
C ASP A 328 -25.81 -0.51 10.81
N LYS A 329 -24.58 -0.20 11.24
CA LYS A 329 -23.83 -0.96 12.28
C LYS A 329 -23.25 -0.01 13.36
N PRO A 330 -24.09 0.62 14.21
CA PRO A 330 -23.64 1.59 15.20
C PRO A 330 -22.62 1.00 16.19
N GLY A 331 -21.56 1.76 16.49
CA GLY A 331 -20.43 1.33 17.31
C GLY A 331 -19.40 0.44 16.58
N ALA A 332 -19.66 0.04 15.33
CA ALA A 332 -18.69 -0.69 14.51
C ALA A 332 -18.05 0.26 13.49
N PHE A 333 -16.71 0.23 13.40
CA PHE A 333 -15.92 1.13 12.57
C PHE A 333 -14.95 0.36 11.68
N ILE A 334 -14.54 0.95 10.55
CA ILE A 334 -13.58 0.38 9.60
C ILE A 334 -12.37 1.31 9.40
N CYS A 335 -11.21 0.73 9.09
CA CYS A 335 -9.99 1.42 8.65
C CYS A 335 -9.20 0.46 7.74
N ALA A 336 -9.72 0.20 6.53
CA ALA A 336 -9.33 -0.95 5.73
C ALA A 336 -9.48 -0.71 4.22
N GLY A 337 -8.92 -1.61 3.41
CA GLY A 337 -8.99 -1.52 1.96
C GLY A 337 -8.11 -0.38 1.43
N HIS A 338 -6.92 -0.21 1.99
CA HIS A 338 -6.10 0.96 1.69
C HIS A 338 -5.54 1.00 0.26
N HIS A 339 -5.92 0.10 -0.65
CA HIS A 339 -5.40 -0.04 -2.02
C HIS A 339 -3.90 -0.32 -2.10
N GLY A 340 -3.28 -0.64 -0.97
CA GLY A 340 -1.83 -0.57 -0.83
C GLY A 340 -1.31 0.87 -0.89
N HIS A 341 -2.02 1.87 -0.34
CA HIS A 341 -1.66 3.29 -0.19
C HIS A 341 -1.55 3.70 1.30
N GLU A 342 -1.50 2.71 2.20
CA GLU A 342 -1.71 2.91 3.64
C GLU A 342 -0.61 3.71 4.35
N MET A 343 0.67 3.62 3.94
CA MET A 343 1.77 4.31 4.64
C MET A 343 1.55 5.83 4.66
N VAL A 344 0.99 6.38 3.58
CA VAL A 344 0.73 7.81 3.40
C VAL A 344 -0.68 8.24 3.83
N CYS A 345 -1.49 7.34 4.41
CA CYS A 345 -2.82 7.68 4.92
C CYS A 345 -3.04 7.26 6.39
N ILE A 346 -2.30 6.28 6.92
CA ILE A 346 -2.68 5.61 8.17
C ILE A 346 -2.63 6.52 9.40
N MET A 347 -1.73 7.50 9.48
CA MET A 347 -1.65 8.38 10.65
C MET A 347 -2.81 9.38 10.71
N THR A 348 -3.20 10.00 9.59
CA THR A 348 -4.40 10.85 9.55
C THR A 348 -5.67 10.02 9.66
N CYS A 349 -5.75 8.86 9.00
CA CYS A 349 -6.91 7.96 9.10
C CYS A 349 -7.13 7.46 10.53
N ALA A 350 -6.07 7.03 11.23
CA ALA A 350 -6.16 6.64 12.62
C ALA A 350 -6.52 7.81 13.55
N LYS A 351 -6.01 9.02 13.28
CA LYS A 351 -6.37 10.24 14.01
C LYS A 351 -7.86 10.58 13.82
N GLY A 352 -8.31 10.79 12.58
CA GLY A 352 -9.70 11.13 12.27
C GLY A 352 -10.70 10.06 12.71
N LEU A 353 -10.31 8.77 12.64
CA LEU A 353 -11.10 7.68 13.21
C LEU A 353 -11.16 7.74 14.74
N THR A 354 -10.07 8.09 15.41
CA THR A 354 -10.06 8.30 16.87
C THR A 354 -10.97 9.47 17.25
N GLU A 355 -10.98 10.57 16.49
CA GLU A 355 -11.92 11.68 16.72
C GLU A 355 -13.38 11.22 16.61
N MET A 356 -13.76 10.45 15.57
CA MET A 356 -15.11 9.84 15.46
C MET A 356 -15.43 8.89 16.62
N ILE A 357 -14.45 8.09 17.06
CA ILE A 357 -14.63 7.15 18.18
C ILE A 357 -14.83 7.90 19.50
N MET A 358 -14.19 9.05 19.72
CA MET A 358 -14.32 9.81 20.96
C MET A 358 -15.51 10.77 20.95
N MET A 359 -15.78 11.45 19.84
CA MET A 359 -16.88 12.40 19.69
C MET A 359 -18.20 11.67 19.40
N ARG A 360 -19.04 11.47 20.43
CA ARG A 360 -20.42 10.99 20.25
C ARG A 360 -21.21 11.96 19.35
N GLY A 361 -21.41 11.61 18.08
CA GLY A 361 -22.07 12.47 17.11
C GLY A 361 -21.17 13.54 16.48
N GLY A 362 -19.84 13.34 16.45
CA GLY A 362 -18.93 14.15 15.64
C GLY A 362 -19.30 14.08 14.15
N SER A 363 -19.20 15.21 13.44
CA SER A 363 -19.46 15.24 11.99
C SER A 363 -18.23 14.79 11.21
N TRP A 364 -18.41 14.31 9.97
CA TRP A 364 -17.27 13.91 9.13
C TRP A 364 -16.20 15.01 9.00
N ALA A 365 -16.62 16.29 8.97
CA ALA A 365 -15.72 17.43 8.90
C ALA A 365 -14.72 17.54 10.06
N SER A 366 -15.00 16.99 11.26
CA SER A 366 -14.05 17.02 12.38
C SER A 366 -12.92 15.99 12.23
N THR A 367 -12.98 15.09 11.24
CA THR A 367 -11.93 14.09 10.97
C THR A 367 -10.75 14.66 10.18
N GLY A 368 -10.99 15.71 9.37
CA GLY A 368 -10.07 16.21 8.36
C GLY A 368 -9.89 15.31 7.13
N LEU A 369 -10.62 14.18 7.03
CA LEU A 369 -10.42 13.18 5.98
C LEU A 369 -11.19 13.51 4.69
N PRO A 370 -10.66 13.14 3.50
CA PRO A 370 -11.37 13.26 2.22
C PRO A 370 -12.71 12.52 2.24
N GLU A 371 -13.79 13.13 1.73
CA GLU A 371 -15.16 12.59 1.86
C GLU A 371 -15.34 11.22 1.18
N CYS A 372 -14.53 10.90 0.16
CA CYS A 372 -14.50 9.58 -0.47
C CYS A 372 -14.04 8.44 0.45
N PHE A 373 -13.35 8.73 1.57
CA PHE A 373 -12.90 7.69 2.50
C PHE A 373 -14.06 7.12 3.33
N GLN A 374 -15.19 7.84 3.45
CA GLN A 374 -16.31 7.43 4.31
C GLN A 374 -17.02 6.16 3.77
N PRO A 375 -17.31 5.15 4.61
CA PRO A 375 -18.03 3.93 4.22
C PRO A 375 -19.55 4.14 4.16
N THR A 376 -20.00 5.09 3.33
CA THR A 376 -21.45 5.39 3.23
C THR A 376 -22.23 4.27 2.55
N ARG A 377 -23.55 4.25 2.74
CA ARG A 377 -24.46 3.32 2.07
C ARG A 377 -24.34 3.40 0.56
N GLU A 378 -24.23 4.61 0.02
CA GLU A 378 -24.15 4.90 -1.42
C GLU A 378 -22.84 4.38 -1.99
N ARG A 379 -21.74 4.51 -1.24
CA ARG A 379 -20.42 3.98 -1.63
C ARG A 379 -20.40 2.45 -1.67
N LEU A 380 -21.04 1.79 -0.71
CA LEU A 380 -21.19 0.33 -0.68
C LEU A 380 -22.29 -0.19 -1.62
N ALA A 381 -23.22 0.65 -2.07
CA ALA A 381 -24.24 0.30 -3.06
C ALA A 381 -23.77 0.42 -4.51
N LYS A 382 -22.56 0.97 -4.77
CA LYS A 382 -21.91 0.85 -6.08
C LYS A 382 -21.69 -0.63 -6.42
N PRO A 383 -21.79 -1.05 -7.69
CA PRO A 383 -21.48 -2.43 -8.06
C PRO A 383 -20.06 -2.81 -7.60
N ALA A 384 -19.92 -3.95 -6.92
CA ALA A 384 -18.62 -4.52 -6.59
C ALA A 384 -17.85 -4.78 -7.89
N GLY A 385 -16.89 -3.91 -8.20
CA GLY A 385 -16.15 -3.97 -9.44
C GLY A 385 -15.30 -5.23 -9.52
N SER A 386 -15.34 -5.90 -10.67
CA SER A 386 -14.12 -6.54 -11.17
C SER A 386 -12.98 -5.52 -11.11
N CYS A 387 -11.77 -5.92 -10.68
CA CYS A 387 -10.61 -5.03 -10.65
C CYS A 387 -10.08 -4.76 -12.07
N THR A 388 -10.90 -4.11 -12.88
CA THR A 388 -10.61 -3.64 -14.23
C THR A 388 -9.76 -2.40 -14.14
N MET A 389 -8.44 -2.61 -14.12
CA MET A 389 -7.59 -1.69 -14.85
C MET A 389 -8.02 -1.79 -16.32
N GLU A 390 -8.87 -0.85 -16.75
CA GLU A 390 -9.24 -0.73 -18.16
C GLU A 390 -7.96 -0.72 -18.99
N SER A 391 -7.89 -1.58 -20.00
CA SER A 391 -6.79 -1.53 -20.95
C SER A 391 -6.77 -0.14 -21.59
N SER A 392 -5.72 0.65 -21.31
CA SER A 392 -5.42 1.82 -22.14
C SER A 392 -5.46 1.36 -23.61
N PRO A 393 -6.25 2.01 -24.48
CA PRO A 393 -6.52 1.49 -25.80
C PRO A 393 -5.21 1.26 -26.54
N GLU A 394 -5.07 0.08 -27.14
CA GLU A 394 -3.85 -0.33 -27.83
C GLU A 394 -3.38 0.78 -28.77
N SER A 395 -2.10 1.11 -28.70
CA SER A 395 -1.44 2.01 -29.64
C SER A 395 -1.45 1.37 -31.03
N LYS A 396 -2.56 1.52 -31.75
CA LYS A 396 -2.80 0.97 -33.09
C LYS A 396 -1.58 1.24 -33.95
N GLY A 397 -0.85 0.17 -34.27
CA GLY A 397 0.42 0.27 -34.97
C GLY A 397 0.23 1.02 -36.28
N GLN A 398 0.89 2.17 -36.41
CA GLN A 398 1.00 2.87 -37.69
C GLN A 398 1.99 2.13 -38.60
N SER A 399 1.59 0.94 -39.07
CA SER A 399 2.17 0.30 -40.25
C SER A 399 1.83 1.15 -41.47
N GLY A 400 2.61 2.22 -41.67
CA GLY A 400 2.20 3.39 -42.46
C GLY A 400 3.20 3.87 -43.51
N ILE A 401 4.16 3.04 -43.93
CA ILE A 401 5.02 3.31 -45.10
C ILE A 401 4.90 2.16 -46.10
N GLY A 402 3.76 2.14 -46.79
CA GLY A 402 3.58 1.36 -48.01
C GLY A 402 3.69 2.27 -49.23
N VAL A 403 4.89 2.39 -49.80
CA VAL A 403 5.07 3.03 -51.11
C VAL A 403 4.84 1.97 -52.19
N CYS A 404 3.88 2.21 -53.07
CA CYS A 404 3.56 1.29 -54.15
C CYS A 404 4.58 1.44 -55.30
N SER A 405 5.22 0.32 -55.66
CA SER A 405 5.86 0.15 -56.96
C SER A 405 5.64 -1.30 -57.42
N THR A 406 5.28 -1.45 -58.68
CA THR A 406 4.86 -2.70 -59.32
C THR A 406 6.05 -3.50 -59.84
N GLU A 407 5.97 -4.84 -59.78
CA GLU A 407 6.02 -5.76 -60.94
C GLU A 407 6.51 -7.17 -60.54
N SER A 408 5.89 -8.20 -61.14
CA SER A 408 6.39 -9.59 -61.25
C SER A 408 6.58 -10.43 -59.96
N GLU A 409 6.69 -11.76 -60.00
CA GLU A 409 5.99 -12.77 -60.82
C GLU A 409 6.03 -14.13 -60.07
N TYR A 410 4.97 -14.93 -60.20
CA TYR A 410 4.91 -16.41 -60.19
C TYR A 410 5.41 -17.33 -59.04
N VAL A 411 4.65 -18.44 -58.95
CA VAL A 411 5.00 -19.80 -58.47
C VAL A 411 4.97 -20.10 -56.96
N ASN A 412 4.19 -21.14 -56.64
CA ASN A 412 4.14 -21.82 -55.33
C ASN A 412 5.25 -22.88 -55.22
N VAL A 413 5.77 -23.07 -53.99
CA VAL A 413 5.76 -24.38 -53.30
C VAL A 413 5.35 -24.12 -51.85
#